data_AF-A0A918KL89-F1
#
_entry.id   AF-A0A918KL89-F1
#
_cell.length_a   1.000
_cell.length_b   1.000
_cell.length_c   1.000
_cell.angle_alpha   90.00
_cell.angle_beta   90.00
_cell.angle_gamma   90.00
#
_symmetry.space_group_name_H-M   'P 1'
#
loop_
_entity.id
_entity.type
_entity.pdbx_description
1 polymer ?
#
loop_
_entity_poly.entity_id
_entity_poly.type
_entity_poly.pdbx_seq_one_letter_code
_entity_poly.pdbx_strand_id
1 'polypeptide(L)'
;MKVLIIGGYGTFGFGMAERLSDEPELELILAGRSLDKAETACAKLSGATTLTPLKLDRNALDLAFKPDLIVDASGPFQAYGGSPVVDYCLKHGIPYADISDDGAFVSAVLAQSKAAKTAGIALISGLSTCPVLSAIGLREIEARIGPATDVTIGIAPSPKAELGRNVVAAVANYAGQDKVSVLRSGKIVKTTGLTEVRNETICVPGKIPLPRLPFALADAPDAVVLGADFSALRNIWTGAGTRPIWLHRLLVILSKGVARGIVPKLTPFADIFHRARGLFRFGIDRGGMVVRASNTDGDASWHLVAEGDHGPRIPALPVVAFIRQMAEGVTPVAGAYSGHQIIGLPELAPEFSKLDITYGLQFDSESLPVYEQVLGSAHGDLHPSIIDMHRTGDGRVFVGECDVTRGRNPLSHIVAAIVGFPKSGRNVPVSVTVVPKENGETWTRNFGGKTFSSHHSLGKKKWARHVTERFGPIAIHMAILEESGNLRIETQGWSIFGLPLPRVLRPGGDVFETQDRQGRFVFHVDLKAPLFGRLCKYEGWLTPET
;
A
#
# COMPACT_ATOMS: atom_id res chain seq x y z
N MET A 1 -6.51 7.21 32.09
CA MET A 1 -7.67 6.67 31.35
C MET A 1 -7.64 5.15 31.35
N LYS A 2 -8.74 4.47 31.73
CA LYS A 2 -8.89 3.01 31.72
C LYS A 2 -9.51 2.54 30.40
N VAL A 3 -8.79 1.73 29.64
CA VAL A 3 -9.25 1.19 28.35
C VAL A 3 -9.40 -0.32 28.44
N LEU A 4 -10.61 -0.83 28.24
CA LEU A 4 -10.90 -2.26 28.18
C LEU A 4 -10.78 -2.77 26.75
N ILE A 5 -9.83 -3.67 26.49
CA ILE A 5 -9.60 -4.27 25.17
C ILE A 5 -10.12 -5.71 25.17
N ILE A 6 -11.30 -5.93 24.55
CA ILE A 6 -11.87 -7.26 24.36
C ILE A 6 -11.15 -7.95 23.21
N GLY A 7 -10.64 -9.16 23.44
CA GLY A 7 -9.70 -9.80 22.51
C GLY A 7 -8.26 -9.32 22.73
N GLY A 8 -7.93 -8.85 23.94
CA GLY A 8 -6.64 -8.20 24.27
C GLY A 8 -5.39 -9.08 24.11
N TYR A 9 -5.53 -10.41 24.04
CA TYR A 9 -4.43 -11.34 23.73
C TYR A 9 -4.48 -11.91 22.29
N GLY A 10 -5.39 -11.39 21.45
CA GLY A 10 -5.42 -11.68 20.01
C GLY A 10 -4.43 -10.82 19.23
N THR A 11 -4.22 -11.10 17.94
CA THR A 11 -3.22 -10.41 17.10
C THR A 11 -3.34 -8.90 17.15
N PHE A 12 -4.54 -8.35 16.93
CA PHE A 12 -4.75 -6.90 16.92
C PHE A 12 -4.84 -6.32 18.33
N GLY A 13 -5.58 -6.97 19.25
CA GLY A 13 -5.71 -6.52 20.64
C GLY A 13 -4.36 -6.41 21.36
N PHE A 14 -3.50 -7.42 21.20
CA PHE A 14 -2.16 -7.41 21.76
C PHE A 14 -1.27 -6.35 21.07
N GLY A 15 -1.34 -6.25 19.75
CA GLY A 15 -0.57 -5.25 18.99
C GLY A 15 -0.94 -3.81 19.33
N MET A 16 -2.21 -3.53 19.66
CA MET A 16 -2.63 -2.24 20.22
C MET A 16 -1.98 -1.99 21.57
N ALA A 17 -2.05 -2.97 22.48
CA ALA A 17 -1.51 -2.84 23.83
C ALA A 17 0.01 -2.65 23.83
N GLU A 18 0.72 -3.33 22.93
CA GLU A 18 2.17 -3.14 22.74
C GLU A 18 2.50 -1.69 22.35
N ARG A 19 1.72 -1.08 21.46
CA ARG A 19 1.94 0.31 20.98
C ARG A 19 1.56 1.40 21.95
N LEU A 20 0.69 1.07 22.89
CA LEU A 20 0.21 1.94 23.94
C LEU A 20 0.92 1.66 25.27
N SER A 21 1.97 0.83 25.28
CA SER A 21 2.73 0.48 26.48
C SER A 21 3.62 1.62 26.99
N ASP A 22 3.88 2.62 26.15
CA ASP A 22 4.65 3.83 26.46
C ASP A 22 3.82 4.94 27.12
N GLU A 23 2.52 4.75 27.34
CA GLU A 23 1.58 5.77 27.82
C GLU A 23 1.33 5.67 29.34
N PRO A 24 2.04 6.45 30.20
CA PRO A 24 1.94 6.32 31.66
C PRO A 24 0.55 6.63 32.22
N GLU A 25 -0.25 7.40 31.49
CA GLU A 25 -1.59 7.80 31.92
C GLU A 25 -2.66 6.75 31.60
N LEU A 26 -2.29 5.65 30.93
CA LEU A 26 -3.20 4.58 30.56
C LEU A 26 -3.18 3.42 31.56
N GLU A 27 -4.36 2.87 31.81
CA GLU A 27 -4.53 1.51 32.33
C GLU A 27 -5.20 0.68 31.22
N LEU A 28 -4.47 -0.29 30.65
CA LEU A 28 -5.00 -1.17 29.62
C LEU A 28 -5.43 -2.49 30.25
N ILE A 29 -6.71 -2.82 30.04
CA ILE A 29 -7.32 -4.02 30.60
C ILE A 29 -7.44 -5.04 29.46
N LEU A 30 -6.55 -6.03 29.44
CA LEU A 30 -6.53 -7.04 28.38
C LEU A 30 -7.53 -8.15 28.71
N ALA A 31 -8.64 -8.17 27.97
CA ALA A 31 -9.77 -9.03 28.30
C ALA A 31 -10.04 -10.12 27.26
N GLY A 32 -10.48 -11.28 27.74
CA GLY A 32 -11.01 -12.35 26.90
C GLY A 32 -11.46 -13.56 27.71
N ARG A 33 -11.86 -14.64 27.01
CA ARG A 33 -12.46 -15.83 27.65
C ARG A 33 -11.53 -16.63 28.56
N SER A 34 -10.21 -16.41 28.46
CA SER A 34 -9.19 -17.12 29.24
C SER A 34 -8.35 -16.12 30.03
N LEU A 35 -8.42 -16.22 31.36
CA LEU A 35 -7.61 -15.39 32.27
C LEU A 35 -6.13 -15.64 32.07
N ASP A 36 -5.71 -16.91 32.05
CA ASP A 36 -4.30 -17.31 31.89
C ASP A 36 -3.66 -16.70 30.64
N LYS A 37 -4.41 -16.62 29.53
CA LYS A 37 -3.94 -15.97 28.30
C LYS A 37 -3.82 -14.46 28.44
N ALA A 38 -4.73 -13.82 29.16
CA ALA A 38 -4.66 -12.40 29.46
C ALA A 38 -3.46 -12.08 30.37
N GLU A 39 -3.23 -12.88 31.42
CA GLU A 39 -2.07 -12.77 32.31
C GLU A 39 -0.76 -12.94 31.54
N THR A 40 -0.68 -14.00 30.72
CA THR A 40 0.48 -14.25 29.86
C THR A 40 0.73 -13.10 28.87
N ALA A 41 -0.32 -12.48 28.34
CA ALA A 41 -0.20 -11.33 27.45
C ALA A 41 0.32 -10.11 28.21
N CYS A 42 -0.25 -9.78 29.37
CA CYS A 42 0.22 -8.65 30.19
C CYS A 42 1.70 -8.83 30.58
N ALA A 43 2.10 -10.04 30.98
CA ALA A 43 3.48 -10.34 31.36
C ALA A 43 4.51 -10.22 30.22
N LYS A 44 4.08 -10.23 28.95
CA LYS A 44 4.95 -10.05 27.78
C LYS A 44 5.20 -8.59 27.44
N LEU A 45 4.35 -7.69 27.93
CA LEU A 45 4.44 -6.27 27.64
C LEU A 45 5.25 -5.60 28.76
N SER A 46 6.10 -4.66 28.36
CA SER A 46 6.89 -3.84 29.27
C SER A 46 6.74 -2.39 28.85
N GLY A 47 6.56 -1.48 29.80
CA GLY A 47 6.39 -0.07 29.50
C GLY A 47 5.92 0.72 30.72
N ALA A 48 5.48 1.95 30.48
CA ALA A 48 4.98 2.86 31.51
C ALA A 48 3.51 2.63 31.87
N THR A 49 2.77 1.97 30.97
CA THR A 49 1.33 1.73 31.09
C THR A 49 0.99 0.67 32.14
N THR A 50 -0.08 0.89 32.90
CA THR A 50 -0.59 -0.13 33.83
C THR A 50 -1.35 -1.20 33.05
N LEU A 51 -1.07 -2.48 33.29
CA LEU A 51 -1.69 -3.61 32.58
C LEU A 51 -2.50 -4.49 33.55
N THR A 52 -3.78 -4.69 33.24
CA THR A 52 -4.68 -5.50 34.06
C THR A 52 -5.27 -6.65 33.24
N PRO A 53 -5.00 -7.92 33.58
CA PRO A 53 -5.64 -9.05 32.90
C PRO A 53 -7.10 -9.21 33.36
N LEU A 54 -8.01 -9.55 32.45
CA LEU A 54 -9.41 -9.78 32.79
C LEU A 54 -10.02 -10.98 32.04
N LYS A 55 -10.72 -11.85 32.78
CA LYS A 55 -11.61 -12.84 32.18
C LYS A 55 -12.95 -12.19 31.85
N LEU A 56 -13.30 -12.15 30.57
CA LEU A 56 -14.56 -11.56 30.10
C LEU A 56 -15.07 -12.31 28.87
N ASP A 57 -16.36 -12.63 28.86
CA ASP A 57 -17.05 -13.06 27.65
C ASP A 57 -17.82 -11.87 27.06
N ARG A 58 -17.56 -11.57 25.78
CA ARG A 58 -18.22 -10.48 25.06
C ARG A 58 -19.74 -10.64 24.93
N ASN A 59 -20.28 -11.84 25.13
CA ASN A 59 -21.72 -12.08 25.04
C ASN A 59 -22.42 -11.96 26.40
N ALA A 60 -21.66 -11.79 27.49
CA ALA A 60 -22.18 -11.71 28.85
C ALA A 60 -21.31 -10.73 29.66
N LEU A 61 -21.34 -9.45 29.29
CA LEU A 61 -20.55 -8.42 29.97
C LEU A 61 -21.13 -8.15 31.36
N ASP A 62 -20.26 -8.29 32.36
CA ASP A 62 -20.50 -7.87 33.72
C ASP A 62 -19.18 -7.33 34.29
N LEU A 63 -19.11 -6.01 34.49
CA LEU A 63 -17.90 -5.31 34.93
C LEU A 63 -18.16 -4.70 36.30
N ALA A 64 -17.25 -4.96 37.24
CA ALA A 64 -17.27 -4.36 38.59
C ALA A 64 -16.79 -2.90 38.61
N PHE A 65 -16.40 -2.35 37.46
CA PHE A 65 -15.89 -0.99 37.29
C PHE A 65 -16.39 -0.41 35.97
N LYS A 66 -16.33 0.92 35.83
CA LYS A 66 -16.68 1.63 34.61
C LYS A 66 -15.40 2.04 33.86
N PRO A 67 -15.02 1.39 32.74
CA PRO A 67 -13.92 1.87 31.90
C PRO A 67 -14.29 3.19 31.20
N ASP A 68 -13.27 3.94 30.80
CA ASP A 68 -13.42 5.18 30.03
C ASP A 68 -13.67 4.89 28.53
N LEU A 69 -13.23 3.72 28.05
CA LEU A 69 -13.46 3.24 26.70
C LEU A 69 -13.48 1.69 26.67
N ILE A 70 -14.38 1.11 25.88
CA ILE A 70 -14.34 -0.31 25.50
C ILE A 70 -13.97 -0.43 24.03
N VAL A 71 -12.93 -1.22 23.74
CA VAL A 71 -12.47 -1.57 22.39
C VAL A 71 -12.78 -3.04 22.09
N ASP A 72 -13.62 -3.33 21.10
CA ASP A 72 -13.84 -4.71 20.62
C ASP A 72 -12.86 -5.06 19.49
N ALA A 73 -11.90 -5.93 19.80
CA ALA A 73 -10.92 -6.50 18.87
C ALA A 73 -11.09 -8.02 18.71
N SER A 74 -12.25 -8.56 19.11
CA SER A 74 -12.46 -9.99 19.34
C SER A 74 -13.18 -10.74 18.21
N GLY A 75 -13.00 -10.30 16.96
CA GLY A 75 -13.68 -10.83 15.77
C GLY A 75 -13.62 -12.36 15.57
N PRO A 76 -14.17 -12.91 14.47
CA PRO A 76 -14.66 -12.21 13.28
C PRO A 76 -16.03 -11.57 13.51
N PHE A 77 -16.20 -10.33 13.06
CA PHE A 77 -17.43 -9.55 13.25
C PHE A 77 -18.62 -10.11 12.45
N GLN A 78 -18.33 -10.76 11.31
CA GLN A 78 -19.31 -11.40 10.42
C GLN A 78 -20.07 -12.57 11.08
N ALA A 79 -19.59 -13.08 12.23
CA ALA A 79 -20.20 -14.17 12.97
C ALA A 79 -21.06 -13.68 14.15
N TYR A 80 -21.15 -12.37 14.37
CA TYR A 80 -21.89 -11.82 15.49
C TYR A 80 -23.40 -11.88 15.23
N GLY A 81 -24.15 -12.45 16.18
CA GLY A 81 -25.62 -12.48 16.16
C GLY A 81 -26.29 -11.24 16.75
N GLY A 82 -25.52 -10.15 16.94
CA GLY A 82 -25.90 -8.93 17.64
C GLY A 82 -24.67 -8.18 18.18
N SER A 83 -24.90 -7.10 18.92
CA SER A 83 -23.84 -6.25 19.46
C SER A 83 -23.96 -6.08 20.99
N PRO A 84 -23.89 -7.17 21.79
CA PRO A 84 -24.05 -7.10 23.24
C PRO A 84 -23.06 -6.15 23.93
N VAL A 85 -21.86 -5.96 23.36
CA VAL A 85 -20.89 -4.97 23.83
C VAL A 85 -21.42 -3.55 23.64
N VAL A 86 -21.99 -3.23 22.47
CA VAL A 86 -22.58 -1.90 22.17
C VAL A 86 -23.80 -1.65 23.05
N ASP A 87 -24.66 -2.66 23.23
CA ASP A 87 -25.85 -2.57 24.09
C ASP A 87 -25.45 -2.29 25.54
N TYR A 88 -24.40 -2.95 26.03
CA TYR A 88 -23.82 -2.69 27.35
C TYR A 88 -23.26 -1.27 27.44
N CYS A 89 -22.50 -0.82 26.44
CA CYS A 89 -21.94 0.53 26.38
C CYS A 89 -23.03 1.60 26.46
N LEU A 90 -24.11 1.46 25.67
CA LEU A 90 -25.27 2.34 25.68
C LEU A 90 -25.96 2.37 27.05
N LYS A 91 -26.16 1.20 27.67
CA LYS A 91 -26.80 1.07 28.98
C LYS A 91 -26.01 1.73 30.11
N HIS A 92 -24.68 1.61 30.08
CA HIS A 92 -23.80 2.07 31.17
C HIS A 92 -23.15 3.43 30.89
N GLY A 93 -23.42 4.03 29.73
CA GLY A 93 -22.85 5.30 29.30
C GLY A 93 -21.33 5.21 29.21
N ILE A 94 -20.83 4.20 28.49
CA ILE A 94 -19.40 3.97 28.24
C ILE A 94 -19.12 4.14 26.74
N PRO A 95 -18.17 4.98 26.32
CA PRO A 95 -17.73 5.06 24.92
C PRO A 95 -17.27 3.71 24.35
N TYR A 96 -17.49 3.51 23.05
CA TYR A 96 -17.21 2.26 22.36
C TYR A 96 -16.37 2.51 21.09
N ALA A 97 -15.42 1.61 20.84
CA ALA A 97 -14.63 1.54 19.62
C ALA A 97 -14.49 0.09 19.13
N ASP A 98 -14.31 -0.11 17.82
CA ASP A 98 -13.93 -1.42 17.25
C ASP A 98 -13.07 -1.28 15.99
N ILE A 99 -12.51 -2.41 15.56
CA ILE A 99 -11.70 -2.55 14.35
C ILE A 99 -12.42 -3.34 13.24
N SER A 100 -13.75 -3.28 13.20
CA SER A 100 -14.56 -4.12 12.32
C SER A 100 -14.27 -3.90 10.83
N ASP A 101 -14.05 -4.99 10.11
CA ASP A 101 -13.98 -5.06 8.65
C ASP A 101 -15.31 -5.53 8.02
N ASP A 102 -16.34 -5.77 8.82
CA ASP A 102 -17.68 -6.16 8.35
C ASP A 102 -18.57 -4.93 8.14
N GLY A 103 -18.95 -4.67 6.90
CA GLY A 103 -19.84 -3.57 6.55
C GLY A 103 -21.24 -3.69 7.17
N ALA A 104 -21.74 -4.90 7.41
CA ALA A 104 -23.05 -5.10 8.04
C ALA A 104 -23.00 -4.71 9.52
N PHE A 105 -21.99 -5.17 10.26
CA PHE A 105 -21.76 -4.78 11.64
C PHE A 105 -21.56 -3.27 11.80
N VAL A 106 -20.68 -2.66 10.98
CA VAL A 106 -20.45 -1.21 11.02
C VAL A 106 -21.75 -0.44 10.84
N SER A 107 -22.55 -0.81 9.83
CA SER A 107 -23.86 -0.17 9.57
C SER A 107 -24.82 -0.30 10.76
N ALA A 108 -24.83 -1.46 11.42
CA ALA A 108 -25.68 -1.69 12.59
C ALA A 108 -25.28 -0.81 13.77
N VAL A 109 -23.97 -0.58 14.00
CA VAL A 109 -23.49 0.36 15.02
C VAL A 109 -23.85 1.81 14.67
N LEU A 110 -23.67 2.22 13.40
CA LEU A 110 -24.01 3.58 12.95
C LEU A 110 -25.51 3.90 13.13
N ALA A 111 -26.38 2.90 12.94
CA ALA A 111 -27.82 3.05 13.16
C ALA A 111 -28.19 3.38 14.62
N GLN A 112 -27.29 3.14 15.59
CA GLN A 112 -27.49 3.46 17.01
C GLN A 112 -27.17 4.92 17.37
N SER A 113 -26.89 5.81 16.39
CA SER A 113 -26.53 7.21 16.65
C SER A 113 -27.50 7.96 17.57
N LYS A 114 -28.82 7.73 17.42
CA LYS A 114 -29.82 8.34 18.32
C LYS A 114 -29.69 7.83 19.75
N ALA A 115 -29.53 6.52 19.94
CA ALA A 115 -29.34 5.92 21.26
C ALA A 115 -28.05 6.41 21.92
N ALA A 116 -26.96 6.51 21.14
CA ALA A 116 -25.68 7.02 21.60
C ALA A 116 -25.77 8.48 22.08
N LYS A 117 -26.50 9.34 21.33
CA LYS A 117 -26.79 10.72 21.74
C LYS A 117 -27.58 10.78 23.05
N THR A 118 -28.59 9.93 23.22
CA THR A 118 -29.37 9.85 24.47
C THR A 118 -28.51 9.38 25.64
N ALA A 119 -27.61 8.42 25.42
CA ALA A 119 -26.68 7.92 26.43
C ALA A 119 -25.49 8.87 26.70
N GLY A 120 -25.33 9.92 25.89
CA GLY A 120 -24.23 10.89 26.03
C GLY A 120 -22.86 10.32 25.67
N ILE A 121 -22.78 9.33 24.79
CA ILE A 121 -21.52 8.65 24.42
C ILE A 121 -21.28 8.62 22.91
N ALA A 122 -20.02 8.39 22.55
CA ALA A 122 -19.60 8.11 21.18
C ALA A 122 -19.47 6.59 20.93
N LEU A 123 -20.00 6.12 19.81
CA LEU A 123 -19.80 4.78 19.27
C LEU A 123 -19.00 4.88 17.97
N ILE A 124 -17.78 4.37 17.93
CA ILE A 124 -16.90 4.44 16.75
C ILE A 124 -16.69 3.04 16.18
N SER A 125 -17.09 2.81 14.92
CA SER A 125 -16.97 1.48 14.29
C SER A 125 -16.09 1.52 13.04
N GLY A 126 -15.26 0.49 12.87
CA GLY A 126 -14.32 0.38 11.77
C GLY A 126 -13.10 1.29 11.91
N LEU A 127 -12.44 1.34 13.07
CA LEU A 127 -11.13 1.99 13.23
C LEU A 127 -10.01 1.08 12.69
N SER A 128 -10.04 0.79 11.39
CA SER A 128 -9.14 -0.14 10.70
C SER A 128 -8.69 0.38 9.34
N THR A 129 -7.82 -0.36 8.65
CA THR A 129 -7.34 -0.02 7.29
C THR A 129 -8.47 0.35 6.35
N CYS A 130 -9.53 -0.45 6.33
CA CYS A 130 -10.79 -0.18 5.68
C CYS A 130 -11.82 0.13 6.78
N PRO A 131 -12.40 1.34 6.86
CA PRO A 131 -12.42 2.41 5.86
C PRO A 131 -11.45 3.58 6.13
N VAL A 132 -10.60 3.57 7.17
CA VAL A 132 -9.83 4.76 7.57
C VAL A 132 -8.77 5.13 6.54
N LEU A 133 -7.86 4.21 6.20
CA LEU A 133 -6.76 4.48 5.28
C LEU A 133 -7.26 4.64 3.85
N SER A 134 -8.32 3.91 3.47
CA SER A 134 -8.95 4.06 2.16
C SER A 134 -9.61 5.43 2.01
N ALA A 135 -10.26 5.95 3.05
CA ALA A 135 -10.78 7.32 3.04
C ALA A 135 -9.66 8.36 2.98
N ILE A 136 -8.55 8.18 3.72
CA ILE A 136 -7.38 9.06 3.64
C ILE A 136 -6.87 9.12 2.20
N GLY A 137 -6.62 7.95 1.58
CA GLY A 137 -6.18 7.88 0.20
C GLY A 137 -7.18 8.50 -0.78
N LEU A 138 -8.48 8.30 -0.58
CA LEU A 138 -9.52 8.94 -1.39
C LEU A 138 -9.52 10.46 -1.27
N ARG A 139 -9.42 11.01 -0.05
CA ARG A 139 -9.38 12.47 0.18
C ARG A 139 -8.15 13.11 -0.47
N GLU A 140 -6.99 12.46 -0.37
CA GLU A 140 -5.77 12.92 -1.04
C GLU A 140 -5.92 12.91 -2.57
N ILE A 141 -6.58 11.90 -3.13
CA ILE A 141 -6.90 11.86 -4.57
C ILE A 141 -7.90 12.96 -4.95
N GLU A 142 -8.99 13.13 -4.21
CA GLU A 142 -10.00 14.15 -4.51
C GLU A 142 -9.46 15.58 -4.38
N ALA A 143 -8.48 15.81 -3.51
CA ALA A 143 -7.75 17.09 -3.45
C ALA A 143 -7.02 17.41 -4.77
N ARG A 144 -6.71 16.38 -5.58
CA ARG A 144 -5.99 16.51 -6.85
C ARG A 144 -6.90 16.52 -8.09
N ILE A 145 -7.91 15.65 -8.13
CA ILE A 145 -8.78 15.45 -9.31
C ILE A 145 -10.21 15.99 -9.11
N GLY A 146 -10.54 16.50 -7.93
CA GLY A 146 -11.91 16.80 -7.55
C GLY A 146 -12.70 15.56 -7.11
N PRO A 147 -14.01 15.70 -6.84
CA PRO A 147 -14.83 14.59 -6.35
C PRO A 147 -14.79 13.37 -7.28
N ALA A 148 -14.50 12.20 -6.73
CA ALA A 148 -14.41 10.97 -7.49
C ALA A 148 -15.80 10.37 -7.76
N THR A 149 -15.94 9.64 -8.87
CA THR A 149 -17.15 8.85 -9.18
C THR A 149 -16.89 7.35 -9.03
N ASP A 150 -15.65 6.91 -9.24
CA ASP A 150 -15.28 5.49 -9.28
C ASP A 150 -14.06 5.27 -8.38
N VAL A 151 -14.16 4.27 -7.50
CA VAL A 151 -13.11 3.93 -6.53
C VAL A 151 -12.81 2.43 -6.56
N THR A 152 -11.53 2.10 -6.61
CA THR A 152 -10.98 0.75 -6.47
C THR A 152 -10.02 0.72 -5.29
N ILE A 153 -10.29 -0.15 -4.32
CA ILE A 153 -9.44 -0.34 -3.14
C ILE A 153 -8.84 -1.75 -3.20
N GLY A 154 -7.54 -1.87 -2.99
CA GLY A 154 -6.81 -3.12 -3.00
C GLY A 154 -5.90 -3.24 -1.79
N ILE A 155 -6.04 -4.32 -1.00
CA ILE A 155 -5.12 -4.65 0.10
C ILE A 155 -4.35 -5.92 -0.23
N ALA A 156 -3.03 -5.87 -0.08
CA ALA A 156 -2.15 -7.00 -0.31
C ALA A 156 -1.22 -7.23 0.90
N PRO A 157 -1.53 -8.18 1.79
CA PRO A 157 -0.64 -8.49 2.90
C PRO A 157 0.68 -9.11 2.41
N SER A 158 1.73 -9.01 3.23
CA SER A 158 2.98 -9.72 2.99
C SER A 158 2.73 -11.24 2.91
N PRO A 159 3.40 -11.98 2.00
CA PRO A 159 3.36 -13.44 2.00
C PRO A 159 3.90 -14.06 3.30
N LYS A 160 4.65 -13.30 4.11
CA LYS A 160 5.13 -13.74 5.43
C LYS A 160 4.25 -13.24 6.58
N ALA A 161 3.23 -12.43 6.32
CA ALA A 161 2.32 -11.93 7.36
C ALA A 161 1.59 -13.07 8.06
N GLU A 162 1.45 -12.97 9.39
CA GLU A 162 0.64 -13.91 10.16
C GLU A 162 -0.83 -13.49 10.18
N LEU A 163 -1.60 -13.98 9.20
CA LEU A 163 -3.04 -13.70 9.10
C LEU A 163 -3.84 -14.53 10.13
N GLY A 164 -4.18 -13.94 11.27
CA GLY A 164 -4.94 -14.61 12.34
C GLY A 164 -6.15 -15.42 11.86
N ARG A 165 -6.49 -16.50 12.58
CA ARG A 165 -7.60 -17.42 12.24
C ARG A 165 -8.90 -16.72 11.85
N ASN A 166 -9.23 -15.62 12.53
CA ASN A 166 -10.46 -14.87 12.30
C ASN A 166 -10.52 -14.25 10.89
N VAL A 167 -9.39 -13.77 10.37
CA VAL A 167 -9.29 -13.25 8.99
C VAL A 167 -9.51 -14.37 7.98
N VAL A 168 -8.88 -15.54 8.19
CA VAL A 168 -9.07 -16.71 7.32
C VAL A 168 -10.52 -17.19 7.32
N ALA A 169 -11.15 -17.21 8.50
CA ALA A 169 -12.55 -17.60 8.65
C ALA A 169 -13.51 -16.61 7.97
N ALA A 170 -13.24 -15.30 8.07
CA ALA A 170 -14.02 -14.27 7.37
C ALA A 170 -13.97 -14.46 5.85
N VAL A 171 -12.76 -14.63 5.28
CA VAL A 171 -12.57 -14.89 3.84
C VAL A 171 -13.30 -16.16 3.41
N ALA A 172 -13.17 -17.25 4.16
CA ALA A 172 -13.85 -18.51 3.86
C ALA A 172 -15.39 -18.40 3.94
N ASN A 173 -15.91 -17.48 4.76
CA ASN A 173 -17.35 -17.26 4.93
C ASN A 173 -18.02 -16.54 3.75
N TYR A 174 -17.33 -15.64 3.04
CA TYR A 174 -17.89 -14.95 1.88
C TYR A 174 -17.41 -15.52 0.53
N ALA A 175 -16.37 -16.36 0.52
CA ALA A 175 -15.86 -16.99 -0.70
C ALA A 175 -16.96 -17.72 -1.49
N GLY A 176 -17.23 -17.25 -2.71
CA GLY A 176 -18.24 -17.81 -3.60
C GLY A 176 -19.69 -17.62 -3.15
N GLN A 177 -19.95 -16.73 -2.20
CA GLN A 177 -21.28 -16.43 -1.65
C GLN A 177 -21.66 -14.96 -1.88
N ASP A 178 -22.95 -14.69 -2.08
CA ASP A 178 -23.50 -13.33 -2.33
C ASP A 178 -23.61 -12.50 -1.05
N LYS A 179 -22.46 -12.28 -0.40
CA LYS A 179 -22.37 -11.60 0.90
C LYS A 179 -21.62 -10.28 0.83
N VAL A 180 -20.79 -10.05 -0.19
CA VAL A 180 -19.93 -8.87 -0.28
C VAL A 180 -20.72 -7.66 -0.76
N SER A 181 -20.67 -6.55 -0.03
CA SER A 181 -21.26 -5.28 -0.47
C SER A 181 -20.34 -4.54 -1.45
N VAL A 182 -20.91 -4.05 -2.55
CA VAL A 182 -20.24 -3.12 -3.48
C VAL A 182 -21.18 -1.96 -3.80
N LEU A 183 -20.62 -0.78 -4.09
CA LEU A 183 -21.42 0.32 -4.64
C LEU A 183 -21.38 0.20 -6.17
N ARG A 184 -22.55 0.16 -6.81
CA ARG A 184 -22.70 0.18 -8.27
C ARG A 184 -23.77 1.16 -8.69
N SER A 185 -23.45 2.08 -9.59
CA SER A 185 -24.36 3.11 -10.06
C SER A 185 -25.07 3.86 -8.91
N GLY A 186 -24.35 4.14 -7.83
CA GLY A 186 -24.85 4.84 -6.63
C GLY A 186 -25.73 3.98 -5.70
N LYS A 187 -25.81 2.66 -5.92
CA LYS A 187 -26.59 1.75 -5.07
C LYS A 187 -25.71 0.66 -4.49
N ILE A 188 -25.92 0.36 -3.20
CA ILE A 188 -25.25 -0.75 -2.54
C ILE A 188 -25.92 -2.05 -3.01
N VAL A 189 -25.14 -2.96 -3.58
CA VAL A 189 -25.60 -4.27 -4.04
C VAL A 189 -24.73 -5.38 -3.45
N LYS A 190 -25.35 -6.54 -3.19
CA LYS A 190 -24.60 -7.74 -2.78
C LYS A 190 -24.07 -8.47 -4.00
N THR A 191 -22.81 -8.89 -3.94
CA THR A 191 -22.09 -9.59 -5.02
C THR A 191 -21.36 -10.80 -4.46
N THR A 192 -21.09 -11.78 -5.33
CA THR A 192 -20.40 -13.01 -4.99
C THR A 192 -18.93 -12.75 -4.63
N GLY A 193 -18.52 -13.12 -3.43
CA GLY A 193 -17.16 -12.89 -2.96
C GLY A 193 -16.09 -13.67 -3.74
N LEU A 194 -14.94 -13.03 -3.96
CA LEU A 194 -13.74 -13.56 -4.63
C LEU A 194 -13.92 -14.00 -6.09
N THR A 195 -15.03 -13.66 -6.76
CA THR A 195 -15.29 -14.07 -8.15
C THR A 195 -14.89 -13.02 -9.18
N GLU A 196 -14.95 -11.74 -8.81
CA GLU A 196 -14.48 -10.61 -9.62
C GLU A 196 -13.03 -10.29 -9.30
N VAL A 197 -12.23 -10.01 -10.35
CA VAL A 197 -10.79 -9.79 -10.21
C VAL A 197 -10.37 -8.53 -10.95
N ARG A 198 -9.60 -7.66 -10.28
CA ARG A 198 -8.90 -6.51 -10.87
C ARG A 198 -7.39 -6.71 -10.72
N ASN A 199 -6.59 -6.24 -11.67
CA ASN A 199 -5.13 -6.43 -11.62
C ASN A 199 -4.43 -5.10 -11.39
N GLU A 200 -3.93 -4.90 -10.18
CA GLU A 200 -3.27 -3.66 -9.77
C GLU A 200 -1.79 -3.88 -9.43
N THR A 201 -1.03 -2.78 -9.48
CA THR A 201 0.37 -2.72 -9.02
C THR A 201 0.43 -1.69 -7.93
N ILE A 202 0.79 -2.12 -6.71
CA ILE A 202 1.02 -1.21 -5.60
C ILE A 202 2.42 -0.63 -5.77
N CYS A 203 2.51 0.69 -5.92
CA CYS A 203 3.75 1.41 -6.11
C CYS A 203 3.68 2.78 -5.43
N VAL A 204 4.31 2.89 -4.27
CA VAL A 204 4.58 4.19 -3.68
C VAL A 204 5.51 4.97 -4.63
N PRO A 205 5.20 6.24 -4.91
CA PRO A 205 6.09 7.21 -5.56
C PRO A 205 7.56 7.07 -5.15
N GLY A 206 8.47 6.99 -6.12
CA GLY A 206 9.92 6.92 -5.86
C GLY A 206 10.41 5.66 -5.13
N LYS A 207 9.62 4.57 -5.06
CA LYS A 207 10.02 3.30 -4.44
C LYS A 207 9.85 2.11 -5.40
N ILE A 208 10.46 0.98 -5.06
CA ILE A 208 10.38 -0.24 -5.88
C ILE A 208 8.92 -0.77 -5.87
N PRO A 209 8.26 -0.92 -7.04
CA PRO A 209 6.90 -1.44 -7.11
C PRO A 209 6.78 -2.87 -6.58
N LEU A 210 5.64 -3.20 -5.97
CA LEU A 210 5.28 -4.61 -5.72
C LEU A 210 4.96 -5.32 -7.05
N PRO A 211 5.12 -6.66 -7.14
CA PRO A 211 4.69 -7.40 -8.32
C PRO A 211 3.20 -7.12 -8.61
N ARG A 212 2.83 -7.02 -9.89
CA ARG A 212 1.41 -6.88 -10.26
C ARG A 212 0.59 -8.06 -9.72
N LEU A 213 -0.46 -7.77 -8.95
CA LEU A 213 -1.30 -8.77 -8.28
C LEU A 213 -2.71 -8.80 -8.88
N PRO A 214 -3.33 -9.99 -8.99
CA PRO A 214 -4.77 -10.09 -9.03
C PRO A 214 -5.33 -9.81 -7.63
N PHE A 215 -6.24 -8.85 -7.54
CA PHE A 215 -7.08 -8.60 -6.37
C PHE A 215 -8.45 -9.19 -6.65
N ALA A 216 -8.95 -10.01 -5.72
CA ALA A 216 -10.28 -10.58 -5.81
C ALA A 216 -11.24 -9.84 -4.85
N LEU A 217 -12.49 -9.67 -5.28
CA LEU A 217 -13.51 -8.93 -4.53
C LEU A 217 -13.63 -9.46 -3.10
N ALA A 218 -13.45 -8.58 -2.11
CA ALA A 218 -13.43 -8.90 -0.69
C ALA A 218 -14.43 -8.01 0.05
N ASP A 219 -14.97 -8.52 1.15
CA ASP A 219 -15.87 -7.74 2.00
C ASP A 219 -15.10 -6.66 2.76
N ALA A 220 -15.67 -5.46 2.82
CA ALA A 220 -15.13 -4.29 3.50
C ALA A 220 -16.26 -3.27 3.77
N PRO A 221 -16.16 -2.44 4.81
CA PRO A 221 -17.19 -1.45 5.14
C PRO A 221 -17.25 -0.29 4.14
N ASP A 222 -16.20 -0.07 3.35
CA ASP A 222 -16.00 1.05 2.44
C ASP A 222 -17.18 1.30 1.49
N ALA A 223 -17.71 0.24 0.88
CA ALA A 223 -18.82 0.36 -0.06
C ALA A 223 -20.07 0.99 0.58
N VAL A 224 -20.22 0.83 1.90
CA VAL A 224 -21.34 1.39 2.66
C VAL A 224 -20.98 2.78 3.21
N VAL A 225 -19.87 2.88 3.94
CA VAL A 225 -19.53 4.09 4.69
C VAL A 225 -19.02 5.21 3.79
N LEU A 226 -18.15 4.92 2.81
CA LEU A 226 -17.66 5.94 1.89
C LEU A 226 -18.76 6.33 0.90
N GLY A 227 -19.61 5.39 0.48
CA GLY A 227 -20.75 5.68 -0.38
C GLY A 227 -21.77 6.64 0.25
N ALA A 228 -21.85 6.71 1.58
CA ALA A 228 -22.69 7.66 2.30
C ALA A 228 -22.06 9.05 2.43
N ASP A 229 -20.75 9.11 2.69
CA ASP A 229 -20.04 10.36 3.01
C ASP A 229 -19.47 11.08 1.77
N PHE A 230 -19.24 10.36 0.68
CA PHE A 230 -18.75 10.90 -0.59
C PHE A 230 -19.86 10.82 -1.66
N SER A 231 -20.70 11.85 -1.72
CA SER A 231 -21.95 11.86 -2.50
C SER A 231 -21.79 11.74 -4.02
N ALA A 232 -20.61 12.07 -4.55
CA ALA A 232 -20.27 11.93 -5.96
C ALA A 232 -20.02 10.46 -6.36
N LEU A 233 -19.69 9.59 -5.40
CA LEU A 233 -19.38 8.19 -5.69
C LEU A 233 -20.57 7.47 -6.32
N ARG A 234 -20.25 6.70 -7.36
CA ARG A 234 -21.17 5.83 -8.08
C ARG A 234 -20.72 4.39 -8.01
N ASN A 235 -19.42 4.13 -8.02
CA ASN A 235 -18.88 2.78 -7.99
C ASN A 235 -17.76 2.65 -6.95
N ILE A 236 -17.86 1.64 -6.08
CA ILE A 236 -16.82 1.29 -5.10
C ILE A 236 -16.62 -0.22 -5.19
N TRP A 237 -15.37 -0.60 -5.42
CA TRP A 237 -14.94 -1.99 -5.43
C TRP A 237 -13.75 -2.15 -4.48
N THR A 238 -13.82 -3.13 -3.58
CA THR A 238 -12.73 -3.45 -2.64
C THR A 238 -12.28 -4.88 -2.84
N GLY A 239 -10.98 -5.12 -2.88
CA GLY A 239 -10.43 -6.45 -3.08
C GLY A 239 -9.16 -6.73 -2.29
N ALA A 240 -8.90 -8.01 -2.10
CA ALA A 240 -7.68 -8.51 -1.48
C ALA A 240 -6.84 -9.28 -2.50
N GLY A 241 -5.52 -9.03 -2.51
CA GLY A 241 -4.56 -9.69 -3.38
C GLY A 241 -3.50 -10.39 -2.54
N THR A 242 -3.49 -11.72 -2.51
CA THR A 242 -2.55 -12.47 -1.67
C THR A 242 -1.42 -13.09 -2.50
N ARG A 243 -0.25 -13.25 -1.87
CA ARG A 243 0.86 -14.02 -2.42
C ARG A 243 1.04 -15.32 -1.62
N PRO A 244 1.41 -16.44 -2.29
CA PRO A 244 1.78 -16.53 -3.71
C PRO A 244 0.56 -16.47 -4.67
N ILE A 245 0.76 -15.86 -5.84
CA ILE A 245 -0.30 -15.54 -6.82
C ILE A 245 -1.08 -16.78 -7.28
N TRP A 246 -0.41 -17.94 -7.39
CA TRP A 246 -1.07 -19.18 -7.83
C TRP A 246 -2.07 -19.70 -6.80
N LEU A 247 -1.80 -19.59 -5.50
CA LEU A 247 -2.75 -19.93 -4.44
C LEU A 247 -3.94 -18.98 -4.45
N HIS A 248 -3.68 -17.69 -4.65
CA HIS A 248 -4.75 -16.70 -4.79
C HIS A 248 -5.67 -17.03 -5.97
N ARG A 249 -5.09 -17.38 -7.14
CA ARG A 249 -5.87 -17.84 -8.30
C ARG A 249 -6.65 -19.12 -8.02
N LEU A 250 -6.07 -20.07 -7.30
CA LEU A 250 -6.78 -21.28 -6.88
C LEU A 250 -7.98 -20.94 -6.00
N LEU A 251 -7.83 -20.04 -5.02
CA LEU A 251 -8.93 -19.58 -4.17
C LEU A 251 -10.05 -18.92 -5.00
N VAL A 252 -9.71 -18.10 -5.99
CA VAL A 252 -10.68 -17.51 -6.93
C VAL A 252 -11.41 -18.59 -7.73
N ILE A 253 -10.69 -19.60 -8.23
CA ILE A 253 -11.28 -20.73 -8.97
C ILE A 253 -12.25 -21.51 -8.08
N LEU A 254 -11.83 -21.85 -6.84
CA LEU A 254 -12.68 -22.52 -5.87
C LEU A 254 -13.93 -21.70 -5.54
N SER A 255 -13.78 -20.39 -5.34
CA SER A 255 -14.89 -19.47 -5.06
C SER A 255 -15.89 -19.42 -6.23
N LYS A 256 -15.40 -19.39 -7.47
CA LYS A 256 -16.26 -19.53 -8.67
C LYS A 256 -16.91 -20.90 -8.77
N GLY A 257 -16.28 -21.95 -8.25
CA GLY A 257 -16.85 -23.29 -8.13
C GLY A 257 -18.00 -23.33 -7.11
N VAL A 258 -17.83 -22.69 -5.95
CA VAL A 258 -18.87 -22.55 -4.92
C VAL A 258 -20.06 -21.77 -5.46
N ALA A 259 -19.82 -20.65 -6.14
CA ALA A 259 -20.85 -19.83 -6.75
C ALA A 259 -21.71 -20.58 -7.77
N ARG A 260 -21.14 -21.61 -8.41
CA ARG A 260 -21.83 -22.48 -9.38
C ARG A 260 -22.41 -23.76 -8.77
N GLY A 261 -22.27 -23.97 -7.46
CA GLY A 261 -22.70 -25.19 -6.78
C GLY A 261 -21.85 -26.43 -7.06
N ILE A 262 -20.66 -26.27 -7.67
CA ILE A 262 -19.75 -27.38 -8.02
C ILE A 262 -18.87 -27.76 -6.81
N VAL A 263 -18.50 -26.78 -5.99
CA VAL A 263 -17.63 -26.94 -4.81
C VAL A 263 -18.46 -26.64 -3.56
N PRO A 264 -18.33 -27.41 -2.45
CA PRO A 264 -19.00 -27.08 -1.20
C PRO A 264 -18.49 -25.76 -0.62
N LYS A 265 -19.27 -25.15 0.28
CA LYS A 265 -18.85 -23.91 0.98
C LYS A 265 -17.47 -24.10 1.61
N LEU A 266 -16.64 -23.05 1.55
CA LEU A 266 -15.26 -23.11 2.06
C LEU A 266 -15.15 -22.92 3.57
N THR A 267 -16.19 -22.43 4.24
CA THR A 267 -16.23 -22.19 5.70
C THR A 267 -15.71 -23.37 6.56
N PRO A 268 -16.09 -24.64 6.31
CA PRO A 268 -15.63 -25.78 7.10
C PRO A 268 -14.11 -26.05 6.97
N PHE A 269 -13.47 -25.53 5.93
CA PHE A 269 -12.04 -25.74 5.65
C PHE A 269 -11.14 -24.64 6.22
N ALA A 270 -11.71 -23.63 6.90
CA ALA A 270 -10.95 -22.48 7.43
C ALA A 270 -9.78 -22.91 8.33
N ASP A 271 -9.96 -23.93 9.18
CA ASP A 271 -8.91 -24.42 10.07
C ASP A 271 -7.77 -25.12 9.31
N ILE A 272 -8.10 -25.84 8.22
CA ILE A 272 -7.10 -26.46 7.35
C ILE A 272 -6.30 -25.38 6.63
N PHE A 273 -6.97 -24.37 6.06
CA PHE A 273 -6.30 -23.24 5.41
C PHE A 273 -5.39 -22.48 6.37
N HIS A 274 -5.86 -22.22 7.59
CA HIS A 274 -5.06 -21.56 8.61
C HIS A 274 -3.80 -22.36 9.00
N ARG A 275 -3.88 -23.68 9.10
CA ARG A 275 -2.71 -24.53 9.36
C ARG A 275 -1.76 -24.59 8.15
N ALA A 276 -2.30 -24.72 6.94
CA ALA A 276 -1.52 -24.82 5.72
C ALA A 276 -0.78 -23.53 5.33
N ARG A 277 -1.22 -22.36 5.83
CA ARG A 277 -0.62 -21.05 5.51
C ARG A 277 0.90 -21.00 5.75
N GLY A 278 1.37 -21.69 6.80
CA GLY A 278 2.78 -21.68 7.19
C GLY A 278 3.71 -22.28 6.13
N LEU A 279 3.18 -23.19 5.31
CA LEU A 279 3.92 -23.89 4.25
C LEU A 279 4.18 -23.00 3.02
N PHE A 280 3.57 -21.82 2.93
CA PHE A 280 3.61 -20.97 1.73
C PHE A 280 4.17 -19.56 1.98
N ARG A 281 4.94 -19.37 3.06
CA ARG A 281 5.56 -18.09 3.46
C ARG A 281 6.85 -17.76 2.68
N PHE A 282 6.81 -17.81 1.35
CA PHE A 282 7.97 -17.50 0.51
C PHE A 282 7.78 -16.21 -0.30
N GLY A 283 8.86 -15.43 -0.42
CA GLY A 283 8.88 -14.19 -1.18
C GLY A 283 9.38 -13.00 -0.35
N ILE A 284 9.42 -11.83 -1.00
CA ILE A 284 9.82 -10.57 -0.37
C ILE A 284 8.74 -10.17 0.65
N ASP A 285 9.20 -9.88 1.86
CA ASP A 285 8.39 -9.53 3.03
C ASP A 285 7.92 -8.08 2.95
N ARG A 286 6.94 -7.84 2.09
CA ARG A 286 6.39 -6.51 1.82
C ARG A 286 4.88 -6.62 1.69
N GLY A 287 4.12 -5.77 2.36
CA GLY A 287 2.68 -5.63 2.14
C GLY A 287 2.37 -4.28 1.50
N GLY A 288 1.11 -4.06 1.14
CA GLY A 288 0.70 -2.72 0.72
C GLY A 288 -0.79 -2.58 0.47
N MET A 289 -1.17 -1.36 0.15
CA MET A 289 -2.52 -0.94 -0.17
C MET A 289 -2.48 -0.01 -1.37
N VAL A 290 -3.53 -0.06 -2.20
CA VAL A 290 -3.79 0.90 -3.26
C VAL A 290 -5.23 1.39 -3.16
N VAL A 291 -5.42 2.69 -3.31
CA VAL A 291 -6.71 3.32 -3.58
C VAL A 291 -6.56 3.98 -4.94
N ARG A 292 -7.37 3.60 -5.91
CA ARG A 292 -7.44 4.27 -7.22
C ARG A 292 -8.80 4.91 -7.35
N ALA A 293 -8.83 6.18 -7.75
CA ALA A 293 -10.07 6.89 -7.94
C ALA A 293 -10.03 7.74 -9.21
N SER A 294 -11.17 7.84 -9.87
CA SER A 294 -11.31 8.60 -11.11
C SER A 294 -12.65 9.31 -11.18
N ASN A 295 -12.69 10.34 -12.02
CA ASN A 295 -13.90 11.02 -12.48
C ASN A 295 -13.74 11.36 -13.98
N THR A 296 -14.57 12.27 -14.51
CA THR A 296 -14.48 12.71 -15.92
C THR A 296 -13.22 13.50 -16.23
N ASP A 297 -12.59 14.08 -15.21
CA ASP A 297 -11.53 15.08 -15.35
C ASP A 297 -10.14 14.48 -15.09
N GLY A 298 -10.06 13.31 -14.43
CA GLY A 298 -8.79 12.62 -14.20
C GLY A 298 -8.88 11.29 -13.46
N ASP A 299 -7.73 10.65 -13.33
CA ASP A 299 -7.49 9.39 -12.59
C ASP A 299 -6.20 9.52 -11.78
N ALA A 300 -6.26 9.14 -10.52
CA ALA A 300 -5.10 9.10 -9.64
C ALA A 300 -5.19 7.92 -8.67
N SER A 301 -4.06 7.58 -8.07
CA SER A 301 -4.01 6.51 -7.07
C SER A 301 -3.11 6.84 -5.91
N TRP A 302 -3.57 6.53 -4.71
CA TRP A 302 -2.80 6.59 -3.48
C TRP A 302 -2.30 5.19 -3.14
N HIS A 303 -1.02 5.09 -2.81
CA HIS A 303 -0.35 3.81 -2.55
C HIS A 303 0.29 3.85 -1.18
N LEU A 304 0.31 2.71 -0.52
CA LEU A 304 1.05 2.49 0.72
C LEU A 304 1.80 1.15 0.60
N VAL A 305 3.06 1.13 1.01
CA VAL A 305 3.86 -0.08 1.16
C VAL A 305 4.41 -0.15 2.57
N ALA A 306 4.35 -1.34 3.15
CA ALA A 306 4.93 -1.65 4.44
C ALA A 306 6.01 -2.73 4.27
N GLU A 307 7.19 -2.47 4.81
CA GLU A 307 8.31 -3.42 4.80
C GLU A 307 8.22 -4.38 6.00
N GLY A 308 8.74 -5.60 5.82
CA GLY A 308 8.82 -6.59 6.88
C GLY A 308 7.49 -6.94 7.55
N ASP A 309 7.51 -7.00 8.88
CA ASP A 309 6.37 -7.37 9.72
C ASP A 309 5.51 -6.17 10.13
N HIS A 310 5.74 -4.98 9.57
CA HIS A 310 5.00 -3.78 9.91
C HIS A 310 3.60 -3.75 9.31
N GLY A 311 3.38 -4.39 8.16
CA GLY A 311 2.08 -4.46 7.49
C GLY A 311 0.94 -5.00 8.38
N PRO A 312 1.10 -6.16 9.05
CA PRO A 312 0.11 -6.68 10.00
C PRO A 312 -0.24 -5.76 11.18
N ARG A 313 0.59 -4.75 11.46
CA ARG A 313 0.38 -3.81 12.57
C ARG A 313 -0.49 -2.61 12.17
N ILE A 314 -0.65 -2.35 10.86
CA ILE A 314 -1.41 -1.21 10.31
C ILE A 314 -2.89 -1.20 10.73
N PRO A 315 -3.64 -2.33 10.69
CA PRO A 315 -5.08 -2.28 10.98
C PRO A 315 -5.43 -1.81 12.39
N ALA A 316 -4.50 -1.89 13.34
CA ALA A 316 -4.70 -1.45 14.71
C ALA A 316 -4.32 0.04 14.93
N LEU A 317 -3.68 0.70 13.96
CA LEU A 317 -3.18 2.06 14.16
C LEU A 317 -4.28 3.11 14.35
N PRO A 318 -5.40 3.09 13.61
CA PRO A 318 -6.43 4.11 13.79
C PRO A 318 -7.03 4.11 15.21
N VAL A 319 -7.19 2.94 15.82
CA VAL A 319 -7.68 2.85 17.21
C VAL A 319 -6.61 3.22 18.24
N VAL A 320 -5.32 2.97 17.98
CA VAL A 320 -4.22 3.50 18.81
C VAL A 320 -4.22 5.04 18.77
N ALA A 321 -4.32 5.64 17.59
CA ALA A 321 -4.41 7.09 17.43
C ALA A 321 -5.64 7.65 18.16
N PHE A 322 -6.79 6.99 18.04
CA PHE A 322 -8.01 7.37 18.76
C PHE A 322 -7.85 7.32 20.29
N ILE A 323 -7.22 6.28 20.82
CA ILE A 323 -6.96 6.15 22.27
C ILE A 323 -6.04 7.28 22.76
N ARG A 324 -5.00 7.62 21.98
CA ARG A 324 -4.10 8.75 22.30
C ARG A 324 -4.84 10.09 22.32
N GLN A 325 -5.69 10.36 21.33
CA GLN A 325 -6.53 11.56 21.33
C GLN A 325 -7.42 11.64 22.58
N MET A 326 -8.05 10.52 22.96
CA MET A 326 -8.88 10.49 24.17
C MET A 326 -8.06 10.71 25.45
N ALA A 327 -6.82 10.19 25.51
CA ALA A 327 -5.91 10.43 26.63
C ALA A 327 -5.55 11.92 26.78
N GLU A 328 -5.40 12.63 25.65
CA GLU A 328 -5.19 14.07 25.61
C GLU A 328 -6.46 14.91 25.88
N GLY A 329 -7.59 14.26 26.20
CA GLY A 329 -8.87 14.93 26.48
C GLY A 329 -9.69 15.27 25.24
N VAL A 330 -9.28 14.82 24.05
CA VAL A 330 -10.04 15.00 22.80
C VAL A 330 -11.01 13.83 22.63
N THR A 331 -12.27 14.06 22.97
CA THR A 331 -13.34 13.07 22.84
C THR A 331 -14.37 13.48 21.78
N PRO A 332 -14.82 12.56 20.89
CA PRO A 332 -15.89 12.87 19.95
C PRO A 332 -17.20 13.25 20.65
N VAL A 333 -18.00 14.06 19.98
CA VAL A 333 -19.36 14.37 20.42
C VAL A 333 -20.21 13.10 20.44
N ALA A 334 -21.21 13.04 21.31
CA ALA A 334 -22.10 11.89 21.41
C ALA A 334 -22.82 11.59 20.07
N GLY A 335 -22.82 10.32 19.68
CA GLY A 335 -23.29 9.85 18.37
C GLY A 335 -22.63 8.55 17.95
N ALA A 336 -22.97 8.06 16.77
CA ALA A 336 -22.31 6.91 16.15
C ALA A 336 -21.61 7.33 14.86
N TYR A 337 -20.36 6.92 14.68
CA TYR A 337 -19.49 7.35 13.61
C TYR A 337 -18.68 6.18 13.04
N SER A 338 -18.35 6.29 11.75
CA SER A 338 -17.37 5.41 11.14
C SER A 338 -15.97 5.91 11.49
N GLY A 339 -14.99 5.02 11.66
CA GLY A 339 -13.62 5.40 12.01
C GLY A 339 -13.02 6.48 11.10
N HIS A 340 -13.37 6.47 9.81
CA HIS A 340 -12.86 7.44 8.84
C HIS A 340 -13.39 8.88 9.01
N GLN A 341 -14.43 9.06 9.83
CA GLN A 341 -14.97 10.37 10.22
C GLN A 341 -14.24 10.94 11.45
N ILE A 342 -13.49 10.10 12.17
CA ILE A 342 -12.80 10.45 13.42
C ILE A 342 -11.30 10.59 13.21
N ILE A 343 -10.70 9.67 12.46
CA ILE A 343 -9.24 9.61 12.26
C ILE A 343 -8.90 9.95 10.81
N GLY A 344 -8.09 10.98 10.64
CA GLY A 344 -7.47 11.36 9.36
C GLY A 344 -5.98 11.08 9.34
N LEU A 345 -5.30 11.63 8.32
CA LEU A 345 -3.86 11.51 8.19
C LEU A 345 -3.07 12.20 9.33
N PRO A 346 -3.44 13.41 9.80
CA PRO A 346 -2.70 14.08 10.87
C PRO A 346 -2.62 13.26 12.15
N GLU A 347 -3.72 12.60 12.54
CA GLU A 347 -3.80 11.75 13.72
C GLU A 347 -2.99 10.45 13.57
N LEU A 348 -2.89 9.95 12.34
CA LEU A 348 -2.24 8.68 12.02
C LEU A 348 -0.74 8.83 11.71
N ALA A 349 -0.29 10.02 11.31
CA ALA A 349 1.10 10.29 10.95
C ALA A 349 2.11 9.96 12.06
N PRO A 350 1.86 10.28 13.36
CA PRO A 350 2.72 9.84 14.45
C PRO A 350 2.87 8.32 14.53
N GLU A 351 1.79 7.57 14.25
CA GLU A 351 1.83 6.11 14.26
C GLU A 351 2.59 5.52 13.07
N PHE A 352 2.44 6.15 11.90
CA PHE A 352 3.16 5.75 10.70
C PHE A 352 4.66 5.97 10.83
N SER A 353 5.10 7.07 11.45
CA SER A 353 6.53 7.37 11.64
C SER A 353 7.26 6.34 12.51
N LYS A 354 6.53 5.57 13.33
CA LYS A 354 7.05 4.46 14.14
C LYS A 354 7.20 3.15 13.35
N LEU A 355 6.95 3.15 12.05
CA LEU A 355 6.98 1.96 11.19
C LEU A 355 7.70 2.21 9.88
N ASP A 356 8.24 1.13 9.30
CA ASP A 356 8.77 1.15 7.94
C ASP A 356 7.61 1.08 6.93
N ILE A 357 6.92 2.22 6.81
CA ILE A 357 5.79 2.44 5.92
C ILE A 357 6.11 3.65 5.06
N THR A 358 5.85 3.51 3.78
CA THR A 358 5.90 4.62 2.81
C THR A 358 4.56 4.71 2.11
N TYR A 359 4.13 5.93 1.79
CA TYR A 359 2.88 6.16 1.05
C TYR A 359 3.00 7.41 0.17
N GLY A 360 2.13 7.53 -0.82
CA GLY A 360 2.10 8.70 -1.68
C GLY A 360 1.17 8.56 -2.89
N LEU A 361 1.00 9.68 -3.59
CA LEU A 361 0.12 9.81 -4.75
C LEU A 361 0.83 9.54 -6.08
N GLN A 362 0.19 8.75 -6.91
CA GLN A 362 0.51 8.50 -8.32
C GLN A 362 -0.54 9.19 -9.19
N PHE A 363 -0.08 9.81 -10.27
CA PHE A 363 -0.95 10.51 -11.22
C PHE A 363 -0.84 9.83 -12.58
N ASP A 364 -1.98 9.45 -13.17
CA ASP A 364 -2.01 8.88 -14.50
C ASP A 364 -2.52 9.97 -15.46
N SER A 365 -1.61 10.62 -16.18
CA SER A 365 -1.94 11.63 -17.20
C SER A 365 -1.07 11.46 -18.43
N GLU A 366 -1.71 11.36 -19.59
CA GLU A 366 -1.01 11.23 -20.89
C GLU A 366 -0.17 12.46 -21.24
N SER A 367 -0.43 13.60 -20.60
CA SER A 367 0.33 14.83 -20.79
C SER A 367 1.66 14.89 -20.02
N LEU A 368 1.88 13.99 -19.05
CA LEU A 368 3.08 14.01 -18.22
C LEU A 368 4.25 13.26 -18.90
N PRO A 369 5.50 13.71 -18.72
CA PRO A 369 6.68 12.95 -19.15
C PRO A 369 6.77 11.56 -18.52
N VAL A 370 7.52 10.64 -19.15
CA VAL A 370 7.59 9.22 -18.74
C VAL A 370 8.02 9.05 -17.28
N TYR A 371 9.04 9.81 -16.87
CA TYR A 371 9.60 9.73 -15.52
C TYR A 371 8.66 10.33 -14.47
N GLU A 372 8.02 11.45 -14.77
CA GLU A 372 7.05 12.10 -13.89
C GLU A 372 5.82 11.20 -13.65
N GLN A 373 5.35 10.47 -14.67
CA GLN A 373 4.25 9.50 -14.52
C GLN A 373 4.59 8.30 -13.62
N VAL A 374 5.87 7.90 -13.53
CA VAL A 374 6.30 6.79 -12.66
C VAL A 374 6.60 7.28 -11.24
N LEU A 375 7.21 8.46 -11.13
CA LEU A 375 7.57 9.08 -9.87
C LEU A 375 6.36 9.64 -9.13
N GLY A 376 5.30 10.07 -9.82
CA GLY A 376 4.13 10.64 -9.18
C GLY A 376 4.49 11.85 -8.31
N SER A 377 3.96 11.91 -7.09
CA SER A 377 4.26 12.98 -6.13
C SER A 377 5.75 13.11 -5.77
N ALA A 378 6.52 12.02 -5.79
CA ALA A 378 7.96 12.05 -5.48
C ALA A 378 8.79 12.79 -6.54
N HIS A 379 8.22 13.08 -7.72
CA HIS A 379 8.89 13.93 -8.70
C HIS A 379 9.12 15.36 -8.16
N GLY A 380 8.21 15.86 -7.30
CA GLY A 380 8.33 17.18 -6.68
C GLY A 380 9.45 17.29 -5.66
N ASP A 381 9.95 16.16 -5.15
CA ASP A 381 11.01 16.11 -4.13
C ASP A 381 12.41 16.12 -4.76
N LEU A 382 12.52 15.91 -6.08
CA LEU A 382 13.79 15.89 -6.80
C LEU A 382 14.44 17.28 -6.86
N HIS A 383 15.77 17.30 -6.92
CA HIS A 383 16.54 18.51 -7.15
C HIS A 383 16.13 19.19 -8.47
N PRO A 384 16.10 20.53 -8.53
CA PRO A 384 15.64 21.28 -9.72
C PRO A 384 16.33 20.87 -11.02
N SER A 385 17.64 20.60 -11.01
CA SER A 385 18.37 20.20 -12.21
C SER A 385 17.92 18.84 -12.77
N ILE A 386 17.43 17.94 -11.91
CA ILE A 386 16.91 16.63 -12.30
C ILE A 386 15.51 16.80 -12.88
N ILE A 387 14.65 17.59 -12.23
CA ILE A 387 13.33 17.94 -12.77
C ILE A 387 13.46 18.56 -14.17
N ASP A 388 14.40 19.48 -14.37
CA ASP A 388 14.62 20.16 -15.65
C ASP A 388 15.09 19.19 -16.76
N MET A 389 15.90 18.19 -16.41
CA MET A 389 16.33 17.12 -17.33
C MET A 389 15.15 16.27 -17.83
N HIS A 390 14.17 16.00 -16.96
CA HIS A 390 13.03 15.12 -17.26
C HIS A 390 11.75 15.87 -17.71
N ARG A 391 11.77 17.21 -17.76
CA ARG A 391 10.71 18.06 -18.32
C ARG A 391 11.15 18.78 -19.58
N THR A 392 11.11 18.06 -20.69
CA THR A 392 11.78 18.50 -21.93
C THR A 392 10.89 19.30 -22.88
N GLY A 393 9.62 19.54 -22.55
CA GLY A 393 8.66 20.18 -23.46
C GLY A 393 8.58 19.43 -24.78
N ASP A 394 8.62 20.13 -25.92
CA ASP A 394 8.61 19.55 -27.28
C ASP A 394 9.95 18.86 -27.67
N GLY A 395 10.94 18.92 -26.79
CA GLY A 395 12.26 18.32 -26.95
C GLY A 395 13.35 19.29 -26.53
N ARG A 396 14.41 18.76 -25.92
CA ARG A 396 15.50 19.58 -25.37
C ARG A 396 16.86 18.93 -25.56
N VAL A 397 17.87 19.77 -25.72
CA VAL A 397 19.28 19.36 -25.80
C VAL A 397 20.00 19.82 -24.55
N PHE A 398 20.82 18.94 -24.01
CA PHE A 398 21.70 19.20 -22.87
C PHE A 398 23.13 18.89 -23.30
N VAL A 399 24.07 19.70 -22.85
CA VAL A 399 25.49 19.61 -23.21
C VAL A 399 26.36 19.65 -21.97
N GLY A 400 27.53 19.00 -22.03
CA GLY A 400 28.50 19.02 -20.94
C GLY A 400 29.68 18.08 -21.19
N GLU A 401 30.28 17.60 -20.12
CA GLU A 401 31.47 16.76 -20.15
C GLU A 401 31.32 15.53 -19.27
N CYS A 402 31.97 14.44 -19.67
CA CYS A 402 31.97 13.20 -18.88
C CYS A 402 33.27 12.41 -18.99
N ASP A 403 33.53 11.61 -17.96
CA ASP A 403 34.57 10.60 -17.96
C ASP A 403 33.98 9.25 -18.33
N VAL A 404 34.60 8.56 -19.29
CA VAL A 404 34.16 7.25 -19.78
C VAL A 404 35.21 6.20 -19.43
N THR A 405 34.78 5.12 -18.79
CA THR A 405 35.58 3.93 -18.52
C THR A 405 34.87 2.69 -19.06
N ARG A 406 35.43 2.07 -20.11
CA ARG A 406 34.93 0.79 -20.62
C ARG A 406 35.33 -0.41 -19.75
N GLY A 407 34.53 -1.47 -19.84
CA GLY A 407 34.93 -2.81 -19.42
C GLY A 407 36.17 -3.31 -20.16
N ARG A 408 36.87 -4.28 -19.58
CA ARG A 408 38.04 -4.94 -20.19
C ARG A 408 37.69 -6.28 -20.88
N ASN A 409 36.43 -6.70 -20.82
CA ASN A 409 36.00 -8.02 -21.32
C ASN A 409 35.53 -7.95 -22.79
N PRO A 410 35.63 -9.04 -23.58
CA PRO A 410 35.21 -9.07 -24.99
C PRO A 410 33.76 -8.64 -25.23
N LEU A 411 32.85 -8.99 -24.32
CA LEU A 411 31.44 -8.63 -24.41
C LEU A 411 31.18 -7.14 -24.26
N SER A 412 31.99 -6.42 -23.49
CA SER A 412 31.93 -4.96 -23.37
C SER A 412 32.34 -4.30 -24.68
N HIS A 413 33.23 -4.92 -25.47
CA HIS A 413 33.58 -4.45 -26.81
C HIS A 413 32.46 -4.70 -27.82
N ILE A 414 31.76 -5.84 -27.73
CA ILE A 414 30.60 -6.16 -28.56
C ILE A 414 29.42 -5.25 -28.22
N VAL A 415 29.09 -5.08 -26.94
CA VAL A 415 28.05 -4.14 -26.49
C VAL A 415 28.41 -2.71 -26.87
N ALA A 416 29.67 -2.30 -26.73
CA ALA A 416 30.12 -0.99 -27.20
C ALA A 416 30.02 -0.81 -28.72
N ALA A 417 30.20 -1.87 -29.51
CA ALA A 417 30.04 -1.83 -30.96
C ALA A 417 28.56 -1.77 -31.38
N ILE A 418 27.68 -2.54 -30.72
CA ILE A 418 26.24 -2.60 -31.01
C ILE A 418 25.53 -1.33 -30.54
N VAL A 419 25.85 -0.85 -29.35
CA VAL A 419 25.23 0.32 -28.72
C VAL A 419 25.99 1.61 -29.05
N GLY A 420 27.13 1.54 -29.75
CA GLY A 420 27.87 2.74 -30.16
C GLY A 420 28.55 3.52 -29.03
N PHE A 421 28.87 2.89 -27.89
CA PHE A 421 29.52 3.58 -26.77
C PHE A 421 30.90 4.15 -27.18
N PRO A 422 31.33 5.33 -26.68
CA PRO A 422 32.62 5.97 -26.97
C PRO A 422 33.82 5.21 -26.37
N LYS A 423 35.04 5.46 -26.87
CA LYS A 423 36.29 4.94 -26.25
C LYS A 423 36.46 5.54 -24.85
N SER A 424 37.18 4.85 -23.97
CA SER A 424 37.51 5.41 -22.65
C SER A 424 38.28 6.73 -22.83
N GLY A 425 37.94 7.74 -22.03
CA GLY A 425 38.49 9.08 -22.13
C GLY A 425 38.07 9.93 -20.94
N ARG A 426 38.79 11.03 -20.70
CA ARG A 426 38.42 12.04 -19.70
C ARG A 426 37.91 13.29 -20.39
N ASN A 427 36.98 14.01 -19.74
CA ASN A 427 36.38 15.24 -20.25
C ASN A 427 35.88 15.10 -21.70
N VAL A 428 35.22 13.97 -21.99
CA VAL A 428 34.63 13.71 -23.31
C VAL A 428 33.40 14.61 -23.46
N PRO A 429 33.33 15.46 -24.50
CA PRO A 429 32.13 16.25 -24.78
C PRO A 429 30.93 15.33 -24.96
N VAL A 430 29.85 15.62 -24.25
CA VAL A 430 28.60 14.86 -24.30
C VAL A 430 27.44 15.78 -24.62
N SER A 431 26.56 15.33 -25.50
CA SER A 431 25.23 15.91 -25.65
C SER A 431 24.14 14.86 -25.50
N VAL A 432 23.05 15.24 -24.85
CA VAL A 432 21.85 14.41 -24.66
C VAL A 432 20.67 15.17 -25.20
N THR A 433 20.01 14.59 -26.19
CA THR A 433 18.78 15.12 -26.77
C THR A 433 17.62 14.22 -26.37
N VAL A 434 16.63 14.79 -25.70
CA VAL A 434 15.41 14.09 -25.30
C VAL A 434 14.26 14.64 -26.11
N VAL A 435 13.56 13.77 -26.83
CA VAL A 435 12.43 14.14 -27.70
C VAL A 435 11.22 13.30 -27.32
N PRO A 436 10.12 13.91 -26.86
CA PRO A 436 8.87 13.19 -26.63
C PRO A 436 8.35 12.53 -27.91
N LYS A 437 7.67 11.42 -27.74
CA LYS A 437 6.98 10.64 -28.77
C LYS A 437 5.61 10.24 -28.23
N GLU A 438 4.71 9.85 -29.12
CA GLU A 438 3.34 9.44 -28.77
C GLU A 438 3.27 8.36 -27.66
N ASN A 439 4.29 7.50 -27.56
CA ASN A 439 4.35 6.41 -26.57
C ASN A 439 5.63 6.47 -25.72
N GLY A 440 6.02 7.66 -25.28
CA GLY A 440 7.14 7.88 -24.37
C GLY A 440 8.13 8.91 -24.92
N GLU A 441 9.42 8.62 -24.87
CA GLU A 441 10.45 9.59 -25.24
C GLU A 441 11.70 8.90 -25.79
N THR A 442 12.33 9.54 -26.78
CA THR A 442 13.57 9.07 -27.38
C THR A 442 14.72 9.87 -26.82
N TRP A 443 15.66 9.17 -26.20
CA TRP A 443 16.91 9.73 -25.70
C TRP A 443 18.01 9.44 -26.71
N THR A 444 18.64 10.46 -27.25
CA THR A 444 19.79 10.36 -28.14
C THR A 444 21.01 10.93 -27.43
N ARG A 445 22.05 10.13 -27.29
CA ARG A 445 23.26 10.49 -26.55
C ARG A 445 24.43 10.48 -27.52
N ASN A 446 25.17 11.58 -27.60
CA ASN A 446 26.37 11.72 -28.41
C ASN A 446 27.57 11.93 -27.48
N PHE A 447 28.55 11.03 -27.55
CA PHE A 447 29.78 11.12 -26.79
C PHE A 447 30.96 11.24 -27.75
N GLY A 448 31.57 12.43 -27.83
CA GLY A 448 32.73 12.67 -28.69
C GLY A 448 32.52 12.24 -30.16
N GLY A 449 31.32 12.44 -30.71
CA GLY A 449 30.96 12.10 -32.09
C GLY A 449 30.40 10.67 -32.28
N LYS A 450 30.25 9.89 -31.20
CA LYS A 450 29.58 8.58 -31.24
C LYS A 450 28.18 8.67 -30.65
N THR A 451 27.20 8.40 -31.49
CA THR A 451 25.79 8.57 -31.14
C THR A 451 25.07 7.23 -30.97
N PHE A 452 24.21 7.15 -29.97
CA PHE A 452 23.23 6.08 -29.84
C PHE A 452 21.93 6.58 -29.26
N SER A 453 20.85 5.85 -29.52
CA SER A 453 19.52 6.23 -29.08
C SER A 453 18.80 5.08 -28.39
N SER A 454 17.94 5.43 -27.45
CA SER A 454 17.07 4.51 -26.72
C SER A 454 15.66 5.09 -26.62
N HIS A 455 14.66 4.22 -26.67
CA HIS A 455 13.26 4.61 -26.44
C HIS A 455 12.86 4.27 -25.02
N HIS A 456 12.42 5.27 -24.26
CA HIS A 456 11.89 5.14 -22.91
C HIS A 456 10.38 5.22 -22.96
N SER A 457 9.71 4.30 -22.28
CA SER A 457 8.24 4.25 -22.23
C SER A 457 7.76 3.65 -20.93
N LEU A 458 6.50 3.89 -20.60
CA LEU A 458 5.87 3.26 -19.44
C LEU A 458 5.79 1.75 -19.63
N GLY A 459 6.26 1.02 -18.61
CA GLY A 459 6.18 -0.42 -18.58
C GLY A 459 4.73 -0.91 -18.51
N LYS A 460 4.45 -2.02 -19.21
CA LYS A 460 3.11 -2.61 -19.31
C LYS A 460 3.04 -3.95 -18.57
N LYS A 461 1.83 -4.39 -18.23
CA LYS A 461 1.56 -5.69 -17.58
C LYS A 461 2.38 -5.87 -16.29
N LYS A 462 3.28 -6.85 -16.23
CA LYS A 462 4.13 -7.14 -15.06
C LYS A 462 5.15 -6.04 -14.74
N TRP A 463 5.40 -5.14 -15.70
CA TRP A 463 6.29 -3.99 -15.57
C TRP A 463 5.52 -2.68 -15.39
N ALA A 464 4.24 -2.73 -15.02
CA ALA A 464 3.52 -1.53 -14.64
C ALA A 464 4.31 -0.78 -13.54
N ARG A 465 4.28 0.57 -13.60
CA ARG A 465 5.06 1.45 -12.70
C ARG A 465 6.58 1.30 -12.81
N HIS A 466 7.07 0.83 -13.95
CA HIS A 466 8.50 0.86 -14.30
C HIS A 466 8.70 1.71 -15.56
N VAL A 467 9.88 2.28 -15.72
CA VAL A 467 10.34 2.77 -17.03
C VAL A 467 10.93 1.61 -17.80
N THR A 468 10.55 1.46 -19.07
CA THR A 468 11.14 0.49 -19.99
C THR A 468 12.00 1.23 -21.00
N GLU A 469 13.31 1.06 -20.90
CA GLU A 469 14.29 1.53 -21.88
C GLU A 469 14.56 0.43 -22.91
N ARG A 470 14.42 0.76 -24.19
CA ARG A 470 14.61 -0.19 -25.30
C ARG A 470 15.76 0.24 -26.21
N PHE A 471 16.67 -0.71 -26.45
CA PHE A 471 17.78 -0.64 -27.40
C PHE A 471 17.60 -1.74 -28.46
N GLY A 472 16.99 -1.42 -29.59
CA GLY A 472 16.69 -2.41 -30.63
C GLY A 472 15.91 -3.62 -30.08
N PRO A 473 16.47 -4.85 -30.10
CA PRO A 473 15.81 -6.04 -29.57
C PRO A 473 15.83 -6.17 -28.04
N ILE A 474 16.67 -5.39 -27.34
CA ILE A 474 16.86 -5.46 -25.89
C ILE A 474 15.92 -4.47 -25.21
N ALA A 475 15.22 -4.88 -24.16
CA ALA A 475 14.47 -3.99 -23.28
C ALA A 475 14.90 -4.20 -21.83
N ILE A 476 15.14 -3.10 -21.13
CA ILE A 476 15.52 -3.02 -19.72
C ILE A 476 14.35 -2.38 -18.96
N HIS A 477 13.92 -3.00 -17.87
CA HIS A 477 12.81 -2.53 -17.04
C HIS A 477 13.37 -2.02 -15.72
N MET A 478 13.08 -0.76 -15.40
CA MET A 478 13.76 0.00 -14.34
C MET A 478 12.74 0.54 -13.35
N ALA A 479 13.02 0.38 -12.06
CA ALA A 479 12.37 1.15 -11.01
C ALA A 479 13.11 2.48 -10.88
N ILE A 480 12.37 3.58 -10.85
CA ILE A 480 12.90 4.93 -10.67
C ILE A 480 12.62 5.32 -9.23
N LEU A 481 13.69 5.59 -8.48
CA LEU A 481 13.64 5.81 -7.04
C LEU A 481 14.01 7.26 -6.72
N GLU A 482 13.34 7.81 -5.71
CA GLU A 482 13.72 9.08 -5.09
C GLU A 482 14.50 8.79 -3.80
N GLU A 483 15.67 9.42 -3.68
CA GLU A 483 16.57 9.33 -2.53
C GLU A 483 17.18 10.69 -2.19
N SER A 484 16.57 11.42 -1.25
CA SER A 484 17.06 12.71 -0.74
C SER A 484 17.23 13.75 -1.86
N GLY A 485 16.22 13.86 -2.73
CA GLY A 485 16.20 14.74 -3.89
C GLY A 485 17.01 14.25 -5.09
N ASN A 486 17.64 13.07 -4.99
CA ASN A 486 18.35 12.44 -6.11
C ASN A 486 17.49 11.35 -6.74
N LEU A 487 17.79 11.01 -7.99
CA LEU A 487 17.11 9.95 -8.72
C LEU A 487 18.03 8.73 -8.82
N ARG A 488 17.61 7.58 -8.29
CA ARG A 488 18.33 6.31 -8.41
C ARG A 488 17.58 5.37 -9.35
N ILE A 489 18.31 4.71 -10.24
CA ILE A 489 17.72 3.81 -11.24
C ILE A 489 18.12 2.38 -10.92
N GLU A 490 17.13 1.55 -10.60
CA GLU A 490 17.37 0.13 -10.35
C GLU A 490 16.79 -0.76 -11.45
N THR A 491 17.65 -1.50 -12.13
CA THR A 491 17.21 -2.50 -13.10
C THR A 491 16.45 -3.63 -12.40
N GLN A 492 15.16 -3.79 -12.71
CA GLN A 492 14.30 -4.83 -12.15
C GLN A 492 14.21 -6.06 -13.07
N GLY A 493 14.32 -5.89 -14.37
CA GLY A 493 14.42 -7.00 -15.30
C GLY A 493 14.79 -6.61 -16.71
N TRP A 494 14.81 -7.60 -17.60
CA TRP A 494 15.26 -7.43 -18.97
C TRP A 494 14.68 -8.49 -19.89
N SER A 495 14.65 -8.19 -21.18
CA SER A 495 14.17 -9.09 -22.23
C SER A 495 14.91 -8.88 -23.53
N ILE A 496 14.94 -9.90 -24.38
CA ILE A 496 15.45 -9.84 -25.75
C ILE A 496 14.36 -10.38 -26.68
N PHE A 497 14.04 -9.64 -27.75
CA PHE A 497 12.90 -9.92 -28.64
C PHE A 497 11.56 -10.11 -27.89
N GLY A 498 11.39 -9.41 -26.76
CA GLY A 498 10.21 -9.51 -25.89
C GLY A 498 10.17 -10.74 -24.98
N LEU A 499 11.12 -11.67 -25.10
CA LEU A 499 11.23 -12.82 -24.21
C LEU A 499 11.97 -12.43 -22.92
N PRO A 500 11.33 -12.57 -21.74
CA PRO A 500 11.96 -12.21 -20.48
C PRO A 500 13.11 -13.16 -20.15
N LEU A 501 14.26 -12.59 -19.76
CA LEU A 501 15.46 -13.36 -19.45
C LEU A 501 15.63 -13.59 -17.93
N PRO A 502 16.40 -14.62 -17.52
CA PRO A 502 16.65 -14.91 -16.11
C PRO A 502 17.24 -13.71 -15.36
N ARG A 503 16.78 -13.50 -14.11
CA ARG A 503 17.27 -12.41 -13.25
C ARG A 503 18.76 -12.55 -12.91
N VAL A 504 19.29 -13.77 -12.87
CA VAL A 504 20.71 -14.05 -12.57
C VAL A 504 21.66 -13.50 -13.63
N LEU A 505 21.17 -13.30 -14.86
CA LEU A 505 21.96 -12.76 -15.97
C LEU A 505 21.70 -11.27 -16.22
N ARG A 506 20.83 -10.65 -15.42
CA ARG A 506 20.36 -9.27 -15.58
C ARG A 506 21.54 -8.30 -15.45
N PRO A 507 21.82 -7.47 -16.47
CA PRO A 507 22.69 -6.32 -16.31
C PRO A 507 22.14 -5.40 -15.23
N GLY A 508 23.01 -4.90 -14.36
CA GLY A 508 22.65 -3.98 -13.29
C GLY A 508 23.86 -3.15 -12.91
N GLY A 509 23.69 -2.16 -12.06
CA GLY A 509 24.76 -1.22 -11.81
C GLY A 509 24.42 -0.23 -10.73
N ASP A 510 25.40 0.61 -10.41
CA ASP A 510 25.14 1.81 -9.64
C ASP A 510 24.80 2.92 -10.64
N VAL A 511 23.54 3.33 -10.65
CA VAL A 511 23.01 4.33 -11.59
C VAL A 511 22.19 5.34 -10.81
N PHE A 512 22.63 6.59 -10.85
CA PHE A 512 21.97 7.66 -10.15
C PHE A 512 22.24 9.03 -10.80
N GLU A 513 21.35 9.97 -10.51
CA GLU A 513 21.37 11.34 -10.97
C GLU A 513 21.29 12.27 -9.76
N THR A 514 22.12 13.30 -9.74
CA THR A 514 22.24 14.26 -8.62
C THR A 514 22.35 15.69 -9.14
N GLN A 515 22.41 16.64 -8.21
CA GLN A 515 22.75 18.03 -8.49
C GLN A 515 24.09 18.37 -7.83
N ASP A 516 24.99 19.04 -8.56
CA ASP A 516 26.24 19.55 -7.97
C ASP A 516 26.04 20.89 -7.23
N ARG A 517 27.12 21.38 -6.60
CA ARG A 517 27.12 22.66 -5.88
C ARG A 517 26.87 23.88 -6.79
N GLN A 518 27.04 23.74 -8.10
CA GLN A 518 26.79 24.79 -9.08
C GLN A 518 25.35 24.72 -9.64
N GLY A 519 24.54 23.77 -9.17
CA GLY A 519 23.17 23.58 -9.64
C GLY A 519 23.09 22.80 -10.96
N ARG A 520 24.17 22.15 -11.40
CA ARG A 520 24.18 21.39 -12.65
C ARG A 520 23.70 19.96 -12.42
N PHE A 521 23.05 19.41 -13.44
CA PHE A 521 22.67 18.00 -13.45
C PHE A 521 23.92 17.13 -13.54
N VAL A 522 24.03 16.13 -12.68
CA VAL A 522 25.14 15.18 -12.66
C VAL A 522 24.58 13.78 -12.82
N PHE A 523 25.13 13.00 -13.75
CA PHE A 523 24.78 11.60 -13.93
C PHE A 523 25.96 10.70 -13.55
N HIS A 524 25.63 9.52 -13.01
CA HIS A 524 26.56 8.43 -12.80
C HIS A 524 25.93 7.13 -13.30
N VAL A 525 26.62 6.44 -14.19
CA VAL A 525 26.18 5.16 -14.75
C VAL A 525 27.33 4.18 -14.70
N ASP A 526 27.31 3.18 -13.80
CA ASP A 526 28.28 2.07 -13.76
C ASP A 526 27.55 0.73 -13.97
N LEU A 527 27.38 0.32 -15.24
CA LEU A 527 26.69 -0.91 -15.62
C LEU A 527 27.63 -2.12 -15.62
N LYS A 528 27.17 -3.21 -15.01
CA LYS A 528 27.88 -4.48 -14.85
C LYS A 528 26.97 -5.64 -15.28
N ALA A 529 27.56 -6.64 -15.92
CA ALA A 529 26.92 -7.92 -16.18
C ALA A 529 27.48 -8.98 -15.21
N PRO A 530 26.65 -9.84 -14.58
CA PRO A 530 27.10 -10.79 -13.57
C PRO A 530 28.25 -11.71 -14.00
N LEU A 531 28.26 -12.17 -15.26
CA LEU A 531 29.30 -13.09 -15.77
C LEU A 531 30.50 -12.40 -16.41
N PHE A 532 30.35 -11.13 -16.80
CA PHE A 532 31.35 -10.45 -17.63
C PHE A 532 32.01 -9.28 -16.90
N GLY A 533 31.47 -8.86 -15.76
CA GLY A 533 31.94 -7.69 -15.02
C GLY A 533 31.44 -6.39 -15.64
N ARG A 534 32.20 -5.31 -15.48
CA ARG A 534 31.82 -3.97 -15.97
C ARG A 534 31.60 -3.98 -17.49
N LEU A 535 30.46 -3.45 -17.91
CA LEU A 535 30.13 -3.21 -19.32
C LEU A 535 30.60 -1.81 -19.70
N CYS A 536 30.09 -0.79 -19.02
CA CYS A 536 30.49 0.60 -19.18
C CYS A 536 30.32 1.36 -17.86
N LYS A 537 31.21 2.32 -17.63
CA LYS A 537 31.04 3.37 -16.63
C LYS A 537 31.14 4.72 -17.32
N TYR A 538 30.20 5.62 -17.08
CA TYR A 538 30.33 7.02 -17.46
C TYR A 538 29.70 7.92 -16.40
N GLU A 539 30.38 9.01 -16.07
CA GLU A 539 29.95 9.98 -15.07
C GLU A 539 30.34 11.38 -15.53
N GLY A 540 29.46 12.35 -15.30
CA GLY A 540 29.63 13.68 -15.86
C GLY A 540 28.51 14.62 -15.46
N TRP A 541 28.53 15.82 -16.03
CA TRP A 541 27.54 16.86 -15.77
C TRP A 541 26.96 17.38 -17.08
N LEU A 542 25.73 17.90 -17.02
CA LEU A 542 25.03 18.49 -18.15
C LEU A 542 24.36 19.80 -17.74
N THR A 543 24.25 20.72 -18.70
CA THR A 543 23.41 21.92 -18.63
C THR A 543 22.56 22.01 -19.89
N PRO A 544 21.36 22.62 -19.81
CA PRO A 544 20.58 22.91 -21.00
C PRO A 544 21.40 23.68 -22.04
N GLU A 545 21.27 23.30 -23.31
CA GLU A 545 21.79 24.10 -24.42
C GLU A 545 20.89 25.35 -24.54
N THR A 546 21.52 26.53 -24.39
CA THR A 546 20.85 27.84 -24.41
C THR A 546 20.38 28.25 -25.79
#